data_AF-A0A8T7D1Q0-F1
#
_entry.id   AF-A0A8T7D1Q0-F1
#
_cell.length_a   1.000
_cell.length_b   1.000
_cell.length_c   1.000
_cell.angle_alpha   90.00
_cell.angle_beta   90.00
_cell.angle_gamma   90.00
#
_symmetry.space_group_name_H-M   'P 1'
#
loop_
_entity.id
_entity.type
_entity.pdbx_description
1 polymer ?
#
loop_
_entity_poly.entity_id
_entity_poly.type
_entity_poly.pdbx_seq_one_letter_code
_entity_poly.pdbx_strand_id
1 'polypeptide(L)'
;MGFIFKPVRWILGQIIIFIDWATRPKPIQRSAEAQAEVDKQTENMALYHFQMCPFCVKTRRQIHRLGLNIENRDARYDEKWNQELIDEGGKYQVPCLKITREDGSVEWMYESTDINQY
;
A
#
# COMPACT_ATOMS: atom_id res chain seq x y z
N MET A 1 7.55 -30.11 11.89
CA MET A 1 8.55 -29.09 11.52
C MET A 1 7.97 -27.66 11.41
N GLY A 2 6.85 -27.33 12.07
CA GLY A 2 6.13 -26.05 11.87
C GLY A 2 6.11 -25.07 13.06
N PHE A 3 6.64 -25.45 14.22
CA PHE A 3 6.60 -24.64 15.44
C PHE A 3 7.76 -23.64 15.58
N ILE A 4 8.94 -23.95 15.02
CA ILE A 4 10.14 -23.09 15.10
C ILE A 4 10.09 -21.94 14.06
N PHE A 5 9.45 -22.15 12.91
CA PHE A 5 9.40 -21.14 11.84
C PHE A 5 8.46 -19.96 12.12
N LYS A 6 7.44 -20.16 12.97
CA LYS A 6 6.50 -19.10 13.36
C LYS A 6 7.16 -17.94 14.12
N PRO A 7 7.93 -18.17 15.20
CA PRO A 7 8.60 -17.07 15.90
C PRO A 7 9.65 -16.38 15.04
N VAL A 8 10.41 -17.13 14.23
CA VAL A 8 11.41 -16.55 13.31
C VAL A 8 10.75 -15.60 12.30
N ARG A 9 9.66 -16.03 11.65
CA ARG A 9 8.92 -15.19 10.70
C ARG A 9 8.32 -13.94 11.36
N TRP A 10 7.86 -14.07 12.60
CA TRP A 10 7.37 -12.92 13.37
C TRP A 10 8.50 -11.92 13.66
N ILE A 11 9.67 -12.39 14.15
CA ILE A 11 10.84 -11.53 14.40
C ILE A 11 11.27 -10.80 13.13
N LEU A 12 11.40 -11.51 12.01
CA LEU A 12 11.74 -10.90 10.72
C LEU A 12 10.74 -9.83 10.31
N GLY A 13 9.44 -10.07 10.53
CA GLY A 13 8.38 -9.09 10.30
C GLY A 13 8.54 -7.83 11.16
N GLN A 14 8.84 -7.98 12.44
CA GLN A 14 9.09 -6.85 13.35
C GLN A 14 10.32 -6.05 12.94
N ILE A 15 11.40 -6.71 12.49
CA ILE A 15 12.59 -6.05 11.97
C ILE A 15 12.25 -5.19 10.74
N ILE A 16 11.46 -5.71 9.79
CA ILE A 16 11.03 -4.95 8.61
C ILE A 16 10.23 -3.69 9.02
N ILE A 17 9.28 -3.83 9.94
CA ILE A 17 8.47 -2.70 10.43
C ILE A 17 9.34 -1.65 11.12
N PHE A 18 10.26 -2.10 11.98
CA PHE A 18 11.18 -1.22 12.69
C PHE A 18 12.11 -0.46 11.74
N ILE A 19 12.73 -1.16 10.79
CA ILE A 19 13.61 -0.54 9.79
C ILE A 19 12.84 0.46 8.94
N ASP A 20 11.62 0.13 8.51
CA ASP A 20 10.79 1.07 7.75
C ASP A 20 10.56 2.35 8.54
N TRP A 21 10.10 2.24 9.79
CA TRP A 21 9.86 3.38 10.67
C TRP A 21 11.14 4.20 10.90
N ALA A 22 12.25 3.55 11.24
CA ALA A 22 13.52 4.21 11.58
C ALA A 22 14.15 4.95 10.39
N THR A 23 13.91 4.48 9.17
CA THR A 23 14.56 5.01 7.96
C THR A 23 13.60 5.77 7.05
N ARG A 24 12.34 5.99 7.45
CA ARG A 24 11.30 6.55 6.58
C ARG A 24 11.69 7.95 6.09
N PRO A 25 11.66 8.23 4.77
CA PRO A 25 11.96 9.56 4.25
C PRO A 25 10.88 10.56 4.66
N LYS A 26 11.23 11.83 4.80
CA LYS A 26 10.24 12.90 5.02
C LYS A 26 9.34 13.06 3.78
N PRO A 27 8.03 13.37 3.97
CA PRO A 27 7.16 13.71 2.86
C PRO A 27 7.57 15.06 2.26
N ILE A 28 7.37 15.23 0.95
CA ILE A 28 7.48 16.54 0.32
C ILE A 28 6.46 17.51 0.94
N GLN A 29 6.86 18.77 1.07
CA GLN A 29 6.02 19.83 1.64
C GLN A 29 5.44 20.66 0.50
N ARG A 30 4.13 20.84 0.51
CA ARG A 30 3.38 21.68 -0.44
C ARG A 30 2.70 22.83 0.31
N SER A 31 2.24 23.84 -0.43
CA SER A 31 1.26 24.79 0.13
C SER A 31 -0.05 24.07 0.45
N ALA A 32 -0.89 24.66 1.29
CA ALA A 32 -2.18 24.07 1.66
C ALA A 32 -3.07 23.81 0.44
N GLU A 33 -3.08 24.74 -0.51
CA GLU A 33 -3.86 24.66 -1.75
C GLU A 33 -3.34 23.54 -2.66
N ALA A 34 -2.02 23.46 -2.83
CA ALA A 34 -1.40 22.42 -3.64
C ALA A 34 -1.53 21.03 -3.01
N GLN A 35 -1.56 20.93 -1.68
CA GLN A 35 -1.82 19.66 -1.00
C GLN A 35 -3.27 19.23 -1.16
N ALA A 36 -4.24 20.15 -1.01
CA ALA A 36 -5.65 19.85 -1.19
C ALA A 36 -5.98 19.32 -2.60
N GLU A 37 -5.32 19.86 -3.63
CA GLU A 37 -5.47 19.36 -5.00
C GLU A 37 -4.96 17.92 -5.15
N VAL A 38 -3.79 17.62 -4.57
CA VAL A 38 -3.22 16.26 -4.60
C VAL A 38 -4.07 15.28 -3.78
N ASP A 39 -4.57 15.72 -2.63
CA ASP A 39 -5.46 14.91 -1.78
C ASP A 39 -6.73 14.56 -2.54
N LYS A 40 -7.33 15.52 -3.26
CA LYS A 40 -8.49 15.27 -4.12
C LYS A 40 -8.17 14.29 -5.25
N GLN A 41 -7.01 14.41 -5.90
CA GLN A 41 -6.60 13.48 -6.97
C GLN A 41 -6.39 12.05 -6.46
N THR A 42 -6.05 11.89 -5.18
CA THR A 42 -5.73 10.59 -4.57
C THR A 42 -6.85 10.03 -3.69
N GLU A 43 -7.94 10.78 -3.49
CA GLU A 43 -9.05 10.40 -2.59
C GLU A 43 -9.75 9.10 -3.00
N ASN A 44 -9.77 8.81 -4.31
CA ASN A 44 -10.43 7.64 -4.90
C ASN A 44 -9.45 6.48 -5.15
N MET A 45 -8.28 6.51 -4.51
CA MET A 45 -7.26 5.47 -4.60
C MET A 45 -7.14 4.67 -3.29
N ALA A 46 -6.94 3.36 -3.43
CA ALA A 46 -6.67 2.48 -2.30
C ALA A 46 -5.52 1.53 -2.60
N LEU A 47 -4.58 1.43 -1.67
CA LEU A 47 -3.47 0.48 -1.71
C LEU A 47 -3.82 -0.78 -0.93
N TYR A 48 -3.97 -1.90 -1.64
CA TYR A 48 -4.00 -3.22 -1.04
C TYR A 48 -2.58 -3.67 -0.75
N HIS A 49 -2.34 -4.03 0.50
CA HIS A 49 -0.99 -4.32 0.97
C HIS A 49 -0.98 -5.34 2.10
N PHE A 50 0.21 -5.85 2.43
CA PHE A 50 0.47 -6.55 3.69
C PHE A 50 1.46 -5.74 4.53
N GLN A 51 1.28 -5.69 5.86
CA GLN A 51 2.18 -4.91 6.74
C GLN A 51 3.65 -5.31 6.58
N MET A 52 3.94 -6.61 6.63
CA MET A 52 5.30 -7.17 6.64
C MET A 52 5.89 -7.44 5.23
N CYS A 53 5.21 -7.04 4.15
CA CYS A 53 5.70 -7.29 2.80
C CYS A 53 6.73 -6.21 2.38
N PRO A 54 7.97 -6.59 1.99
CA PRO A 54 8.99 -5.60 1.61
C PRO A 54 8.61 -4.79 0.36
N PHE A 55 7.91 -5.38 -0.60
CA PHE A 55 7.41 -4.66 -1.78
C PHE A 55 6.32 -3.66 -1.40
N CYS A 56 5.43 -4.02 -0.48
CA CYS A 56 4.43 -3.10 0.06
C CYS A 56 5.08 -1.95 0.83
N VAL A 57 6.12 -2.24 1.63
CA VAL A 57 6.90 -1.20 2.33
C VAL A 57 7.50 -0.22 1.31
N LYS A 58 8.08 -0.72 0.21
CA LYS A 58 8.63 0.14 -0.85
C LYS A 58 7.57 1.10 -1.42
N THR A 59 6.38 0.60 -1.75
CA THR A 59 5.28 1.41 -2.27
C THR A 59 4.73 2.40 -1.24
N ARG A 60 4.49 1.97 0.01
CA ARG A 60 4.05 2.88 1.08
C ARG A 60 5.04 4.01 1.36
N ARG A 61 6.35 3.72 1.26
CA ARG A 61 7.40 4.75 1.38
C ARG A 61 7.36 5.75 0.24
N GLN A 62 7.06 5.32 -0.99
CA GLN A 62 6.91 6.23 -2.13
C GLN A 62 5.68 7.12 -1.96
N ILE A 63 4.53 6.55 -1.60
CA ILE A 63 3.29 7.29 -1.26
C ILE A 63 3.56 8.33 -0.18
N HIS A 64 4.21 7.92 0.92
CA HIS A 64 4.60 8.82 2.00
C HIS A 64 5.56 9.91 1.53
N ARG A 65 6.60 9.56 0.78
CA ARG A 65 7.59 10.52 0.25
C ARG A 65 6.91 11.58 -0.62
N LEU A 66 5.94 11.19 -1.44
CA LEU A 66 5.16 12.07 -2.29
C LEU A 66 4.04 12.83 -1.55
N GLY A 67 3.83 12.53 -0.27
CA GLY A 67 2.78 13.15 0.54
C GLY A 67 1.39 12.91 -0.04
N LEU A 68 1.12 11.69 -0.52
CA LEU A 68 -0.17 11.32 -1.11
C LEU A 68 -1.12 10.78 -0.04
N ASN A 69 -2.39 11.16 -0.11
CA ASN A 69 -3.44 10.67 0.78
C ASN A 69 -4.17 9.47 0.16
N ILE A 70 -3.57 8.28 0.29
CA ILE A 70 -4.10 7.03 -0.28
C ILE A 70 -4.52 6.09 0.87
N GLU A 71 -5.73 5.55 0.77
CA GLU A 71 -6.27 4.58 1.73
C GLU A 71 -5.40 3.30 1.74
N ASN A 72 -5.11 2.74 2.93
CA ASN A 72 -4.36 1.50 3.05
C ASN A 72 -5.29 0.36 3.50
N ARG A 73 -5.40 -0.69 2.68
CA ARG A 73 -6.27 -1.85 2.91
C ARG A 73 -5.41 -3.11 3.13
N ASP A 74 -5.38 -3.64 4.34
CA ASP A 74 -4.62 -4.85 4.65
C ASP A 74 -5.41 -6.13 4.33
N ALA A 75 -5.24 -6.64 3.12
CA ALA A 75 -5.92 -7.84 2.63
C ALA A 75 -5.45 -9.16 3.28
N ARG A 76 -4.48 -9.13 4.22
CA ARG A 76 -4.05 -10.34 4.94
C ARG A 76 -4.87 -10.63 6.19
N TYR A 77 -5.36 -9.58 6.84
CA TYR A 77 -6.03 -9.68 8.14
C TYR A 77 -7.47 -9.19 8.09
N ASP A 78 -7.88 -8.56 6.99
CA ASP A 78 -9.25 -8.16 6.74
C ASP A 78 -9.83 -9.02 5.60
N GLU A 79 -10.81 -9.84 5.94
CA GLU A 79 -11.49 -10.73 4.99
C GLU A 79 -12.21 -9.93 3.89
N LYS A 80 -12.75 -8.75 4.21
CA LYS A 80 -13.44 -7.91 3.22
C LYS A 80 -12.48 -7.50 2.10
N TRP A 81 -11.30 -7.00 2.47
CA TRP A 81 -10.29 -6.58 1.51
C TRP A 81 -9.62 -7.75 0.81
N ASN A 82 -9.54 -8.90 1.47
CA ASN A 82 -9.10 -10.14 0.85
C ASN A 82 -10.02 -10.53 -0.31
N GLN A 83 -11.32 -10.63 -0.05
CA GLN A 83 -12.32 -11.02 -1.04
C GLN A 83 -12.42 -9.99 -2.16
N GLU A 84 -12.48 -8.69 -1.85
CA GLU A 84 -12.52 -7.65 -2.90
C GLU A 84 -11.29 -7.71 -3.83
N LEU A 85 -10.09 -7.95 -3.28
CA LEU A 85 -8.86 -8.07 -4.08
C LEU A 85 -8.88 -9.29 -5.01
N ILE A 86 -9.53 -10.38 -4.60
CA ILE A 86 -9.64 -11.61 -5.39
C ILE A 86 -10.76 -11.47 -6.42
N ASP A 87 -11.94 -11.08 -5.99
CA ASP A 87 -13.15 -11.05 -6.80
C ASP A 87 -13.14 -9.92 -7.83
N GLU A 88 -12.68 -8.73 -7.43
CA GLU A 88 -12.63 -7.56 -8.31
C GLU A 88 -11.24 -7.34 -8.92
N GLY A 89 -10.17 -7.54 -8.14
CA GLY A 89 -8.79 -7.39 -8.63
C GLY A 89 -8.29 -8.60 -9.43
N GLY A 90 -8.94 -9.75 -9.28
CA GLY A 90 -8.67 -10.99 -10.03
C GLY A 90 -7.55 -11.87 -9.45
N LYS A 91 -6.81 -11.41 -8.44
CA LYS A 91 -5.74 -12.21 -7.82
C LYS A 91 -5.35 -11.73 -6.42
N TYR A 92 -5.03 -12.71 -5.55
CA TYR A 92 -4.46 -12.46 -4.22
C TYR A 92 -2.95 -12.09 -4.31
N GLN A 93 -2.66 -10.90 -4.83
CA GLN A 93 -1.31 -10.37 -5.00
C GLN A 93 -1.22 -8.94 -4.47
N VAL A 94 -0.13 -8.60 -3.78
CA VAL A 94 0.16 -7.24 -3.28
C VAL A 94 1.61 -6.85 -3.57
N PRO A 95 1.95 -5.54 -3.64
CA PRO A 95 1.02 -4.40 -3.59
C PRO A 95 0.12 -4.34 -4.82
N CYS A 96 -1.09 -3.82 -4.63
CA CYS A 96 -2.03 -3.52 -5.68
C CYS A 96 -2.68 -2.16 -5.40
N LEU A 97 -2.70 -1.27 -6.39
CA LEU A 97 -3.35 0.03 -6.31
C LEU A 97 -4.67 -0.04 -7.08
N LYS A 98 -5.79 0.18 -6.36
CA LYS A 98 -7.11 0.38 -6.94
C LYS A 98 -7.28 1.87 -7.22
N ILE A 99 -7.68 2.22 -8.44
CA ILE A 99 -7.96 3.60 -8.85
C ILE A 99 -9.41 3.64 -9.34
N THR A 100 -10.26 4.39 -8.64
CA THR A 100 -11.63 4.63 -9.09
C THR A 100 -11.67 5.98 -9.82
N ARG A 101 -12.02 5.96 -11.10
CA ARG A 101 -12.12 7.15 -11.95
C ARG A 101 -13.48 7.84 -11.74
N GLU A 102 -13.57 9.11 -12.16
CA GLU A 102 -14.81 9.90 -12.04
C GLU A 102 -15.99 9.32 -12.84
N ASP A 103 -15.72 8.58 -13.92
CA ASP A 103 -16.73 7.87 -14.72
C ASP A 103 -17.22 6.56 -14.09
N GLY A 104 -16.70 6.21 -12.90
CA GLY A 104 -17.02 4.97 -12.18
C GLY A 104 -16.21 3.76 -12.65
N SER A 105 -15.33 3.90 -13.64
CA SER A 105 -14.42 2.82 -14.01
C SER A 105 -13.38 2.57 -12.92
N VAL A 106 -13.04 1.29 -12.72
CA VAL A 106 -12.07 0.84 -11.71
C VAL A 106 -10.89 0.20 -12.42
N GLU A 107 -9.71 0.72 -12.12
CA GLU A 107 -8.44 0.18 -12.59
C GLU A 107 -7.67 -0.46 -11.44
N TRP A 108 -7.07 -1.62 -11.70
CA TRP A 108 -6.27 -2.37 -10.75
C TRP A 108 -4.83 -2.47 -11.25
N MET A 109 -3.93 -1.75 -10.61
CA MET A 109 -2.51 -1.74 -10.96
C MET A 109 -1.74 -2.64 -9.99
N TYR A 110 -1.11 -3.66 -10.54
CA TYR A 110 -0.21 -4.55 -9.80
C TYR A 110 1.25 -4.16 -10.02
N GLU A 111 2.15 -4.90 -9.36
CA GLU A 111 3.59 -4.70 -9.41
C GLU A 111 4.08 -3.41 -8.73
N SER A 112 4.92 -3.58 -7.71
CA SER A 112 5.43 -2.45 -6.94
C SER A 112 6.24 -1.47 -7.79
N THR A 113 6.85 -1.91 -8.90
CA THR A 113 7.61 -1.02 -9.79
C THR A 113 6.67 -0.09 -10.55
N ASP A 114 5.62 -0.65 -11.15
CA ASP A 114 4.65 0.10 -11.95
C ASP A 114 3.90 1.11 -11.08
N ILE A 115 3.43 0.68 -9.91
CA ILE A 115 2.75 1.56 -8.94
C ILE A 115 3.66 2.72 -8.48
N ASN A 116 4.97 2.51 -8.40
CA ASN A 116 5.90 3.56 -7.97
C ASN A 116 6.30 4.53 -9.10
N GLN A 117 6.07 4.13 -10.36
CA GLN A 117 6.36 4.92 -11.56
C GLN A 117 5.16 5.74 -12.03
N TYR A 118 3.95 5.25 -11.78
CA TYR A 118 2.70 6.00 -11.92
C TYR A 118 2.70 7.24 -11.02
#